data_AF-A0A316WHM6-F1
#
_entry.id   AF-A0A316WHM6-F1
#
_cell.length_a   1.000
_cell.length_b   1.000
_cell.length_c   1.000
_cell.angle_alpha   90.00
_cell.angle_beta   90.00
_cell.angle_gamma   90.00
#
_symmetry.space_group_name_H-M   'P 1'
#
loop_
_entity.id
_entity.type
_entity.pdbx_description
1 polymer ?
#
loop_
_entity_poly.entity_id
_entity_poly.type
_entity_poly.pdbx_seq_one_letter_code
_entity_poly.pdbx_strand_id
1 'polypeptide(L)'
;MIITKLHIIDWYDDIITSVISFENERYIFNCIQKNSNGGKTYYCVKIDEESFKQIGNIIDNKILTRSDWNIINLIFENNNKKDSVFLLNTELLFVGLDIIFSKAGNSDIIDIKFPFDISTLYTCPGIKDL
;
A
#
# COMPACT_ATOMS: atom_id res chain seq x y z
N MET A 1 3.50 -1.08 18.02
CA MET A 1 4.22 0.03 17.37
C MET A 1 3.19 1.10 16.99
N ILE A 2 3.41 2.36 17.36
CA ILE A 2 2.42 3.44 17.13
C ILE A 2 2.65 4.10 15.76
N ILE A 3 1.57 4.29 15.00
CA ILE A 3 1.58 5.00 13.72
C ILE A 3 1.75 6.51 13.95
N THR A 4 2.78 7.10 13.36
CA THR A 4 3.07 8.54 13.45
C THR A 4 2.67 9.33 12.20
N LYS A 5 2.70 8.70 11.02
CA LYS A 5 2.16 9.25 9.78
C LYS A 5 1.50 8.16 8.97
N LEU A 6 0.44 8.55 8.25
CA LEU A 6 -0.31 7.71 7.33
C LEU A 6 -0.62 8.53 6.08
N HIS A 7 0.00 8.18 4.96
CA HIS A 7 -0.29 8.75 3.66
C HIS A 7 -1.09 7.74 2.84
N ILE A 8 -2.30 8.11 2.42
CA ILE A 8 -3.12 7.27 1.55
C ILE A 8 -2.80 7.64 0.10
N ILE A 9 -2.39 6.65 -0.69
CA ILE A 9 -2.08 6.77 -2.12
C ILE A 9 -3.38 6.66 -2.94
N ASP A 10 -4.20 5.62 -2.71
CA ASP A 10 -5.49 5.43 -3.39
C ASP A 10 -6.43 4.46 -2.64
N TRP A 11 -7.71 4.44 -3.04
CA TRP A 11 -8.81 3.61 -2.54
C TRP A 11 -9.43 2.76 -3.67
N TYR A 12 -8.91 1.56 -3.99
CA TYR A 12 -9.57 0.67 -4.96
C TYR A 12 -10.54 -0.27 -4.28
N ASP A 13 -11.85 -0.28 -4.54
CA ASP A 13 -12.75 -1.40 -4.18
C ASP A 13 -12.40 -2.12 -2.84
N ASP A 14 -12.24 -1.36 -1.76
CA ASP A 14 -11.76 -1.78 -0.41
C ASP A 14 -10.25 -1.86 -0.10
N ILE A 15 -9.37 -1.41 -1.00
CA ILE A 15 -7.91 -1.50 -0.95
C ILE A 15 -7.31 -0.11 -0.72
N ILE A 16 -6.64 0.03 0.42
CA ILE A 16 -5.82 1.19 0.76
C ILE A 16 -4.39 0.85 0.38
N THR A 17 -3.86 1.49 -0.66
CA THR A 17 -2.41 1.65 -0.77
C THR A 17 -2.00 2.82 0.09
N SER A 18 -1.23 2.57 1.14
CA SER A 18 -0.77 3.63 2.02
C SER A 18 0.68 3.46 2.40
N VAL A 19 1.35 4.55 2.70
CA VAL A 19 2.66 4.51 3.33
C VAL A 19 2.55 5.02 4.76
N ILE A 20 3.10 4.24 5.69
CA ILE A 20 3.05 4.48 7.12
C ILE A 20 4.45 4.72 7.66
N SER A 21 4.61 5.70 8.55
CA SER A 21 5.76 5.80 9.44
C SER A 21 5.40 5.44 10.88
N PHE A 22 6.35 4.86 11.60
CA PHE A 22 6.26 4.57 13.03
C PHE A 22 7.23 5.41 13.85
N GLU A 23 7.06 5.43 15.17
CA GLU A 23 7.95 6.12 16.11
C GLU A 23 9.43 5.73 16.00
N ASN A 24 9.72 4.51 15.52
CA ASN A 24 11.08 3.97 15.39
C ASN A 24 11.67 4.08 13.96
N GLU A 25 11.25 5.08 13.19
CA GLU A 25 11.73 5.32 11.80
C GLU A 25 11.59 4.08 10.89
N ARG A 26 10.55 3.28 11.16
CA ARG A 26 10.16 2.18 10.27
C ARG A 26 9.13 2.72 9.29
N TYR A 27 9.30 2.35 8.04
CA TYR A 27 8.43 2.76 6.95
C TYR A 27 7.81 1.53 6.33
N ILE A 28 6.49 1.52 6.23
CA ILE A 28 5.74 0.38 5.70
C ILE A 28 4.89 0.87 4.55
N PHE A 29 5.04 0.21 3.42
CA PHE A 29 4.09 0.27 2.32
C PHE A 29 3.02 -0.80 2.52
N ASN A 30 1.76 -0.41 2.55
CA ASN A 30 0.63 -1.33 2.67
C ASN A 30 -0.04 -1.56 1.32
N CYS A 31 -0.41 -2.81 1.08
CA CYS A 31 -1.45 -3.20 0.14
C CYS A 31 -2.50 -4.03 0.89
N ILE A 32 -3.77 -3.93 0.53
CA ILE A 32 -4.81 -4.78 1.14
C ILE A 32 -5.07 -5.98 0.24
N GLN A 33 -5.10 -7.16 0.85
CA GLN A 33 -5.69 -8.36 0.29
C GLN A 33 -7.09 -8.54 0.89
N LYS A 34 -8.12 -8.56 0.03
CA LYS A 34 -9.48 -8.93 0.44
C LYS A 34 -9.56 -10.44 0.52
N ASN A 35 -9.85 -10.96 1.70
CA ASN A 35 -9.99 -12.39 1.92
C ASN A 35 -11.35 -12.87 1.38
N SER A 36 -11.44 -14.16 1.05
CA SER A 36 -12.68 -14.80 0.58
C SER A 36 -13.82 -14.75 1.61
N ASN A 37 -13.52 -14.50 2.88
CA ASN A 37 -14.48 -14.33 3.98
C ASN A 37 -14.92 -12.87 4.21
N GLY A 38 -14.47 -11.93 3.37
CA GLY A 38 -14.79 -10.49 3.50
C GLY A 38 -13.88 -9.71 4.46
N GLY A 39 -12.95 -10.37 5.16
CA GLY A 39 -11.93 -9.70 5.97
C GLY A 39 -10.85 -9.02 5.12
N LYS A 40 -10.14 -8.06 5.72
CA LYS A 40 -9.01 -7.35 5.09
C LYS A 40 -7.71 -7.76 5.78
N THR A 41 -6.77 -8.29 5.01
CA THR A 41 -5.39 -8.50 5.46
C THR A 41 -4.52 -7.43 4.81
N TYR A 42 -3.78 -6.66 5.61
CA TYR A 42 -2.82 -5.70 5.10
C TYR A 42 -1.50 -6.42 4.89
N TYR A 43 -1.09 -6.47 3.62
CA TYR A 43 0.22 -6.88 3.17
C TYR A 43 1.19 -5.70 3.33
N CYS A 44 2.15 -5.84 4.23
CA CYS A 44 3.01 -4.76 4.66
C CYS A 44 4.44 -5.03 4.18
N VAL A 45 5.00 -4.13 3.38
CA VAL A 45 6.37 -4.20 2.90
C VAL A 45 7.19 -3.10 3.56
N LYS A 46 8.26 -3.49 4.26
CA LYS A 46 9.24 -2.56 4.82
C LYS A 46 10.05 -1.92 3.71
N ILE A 47 10.08 -0.60 3.73
CA ILE A 47 10.88 0.24 2.83
C ILE A 47 11.88 1.08 3.64
N ASP A 48 12.88 1.63 2.95
CA ASP A 48 13.79 2.60 3.54
C ASP A 48 13.20 4.02 3.56
N GLU A 49 13.90 4.92 4.25
CA GLU A 49 13.49 6.32 4.39
C GLU A 49 13.47 7.08 3.05
N GLU A 50 14.41 6.78 2.15
CA GLU A 50 14.50 7.44 0.84
C GLU A 50 13.27 7.10 0.00
N SER A 51 12.92 5.82 -0.07
CA SER A 51 11.71 5.31 -0.72
C SER A 51 10.46 5.92 -0.09
N PHE A 52 10.40 6.03 1.24
CA PHE A 52 9.28 6.66 1.95
C PHE A 52 9.11 8.12 1.55
N LYS A 53 10.19 8.90 1.55
CA LYS A 53 10.18 10.32 1.13
C LYS A 53 9.80 10.46 -0.34
N GLN A 54 10.33 9.61 -1.21
CA GLN A 54 10.03 9.63 -2.63
C GLN A 54 8.54 9.39 -2.89
N ILE A 55 7.96 8.38 -2.24
CA ILE A 55 6.52 8.12 -2.35
C ILE A 55 5.71 9.27 -1.74
N GLY A 56 6.11 9.82 -0.60
CA GLY A 56 5.47 10.98 0.00
C GLY A 56 5.40 12.18 -0.95
N ASN A 57 6.51 12.52 -1.60
CA ASN A 57 6.58 13.59 -2.60
C ASN A 57 5.68 13.32 -3.81
N ILE A 58 5.57 12.06 -4.22
CA ILE A 58 4.68 11.64 -5.31
C ILE A 58 3.20 11.83 -4.90
N ILE A 59 2.81 11.43 -3.69
CA ILE A 59 1.44 11.59 -3.18
C ILE A 59 1.04 13.06 -3.05
N ASP A 60 1.99 13.92 -2.67
CA ASP A 60 1.76 15.37 -2.57
C ASP A 60 1.43 15.99 -3.95
N ASN A 61 1.89 15.37 -5.05
CA ASN A 61 1.45 15.68 -6.40
C ASN A 61 0.06 15.06 -6.64
N LYS A 62 -0.99 15.82 -6.34
CA LYS A 62 -2.43 15.44 -6.39
C LYS A 62 -2.91 14.61 -7.59
N ILE A 63 -2.16 14.57 -8.69
CA ILE A 63 -2.45 13.75 -9.87
C ILE A 63 -1.21 12.91 -10.17
N LEU A 64 -1.33 11.61 -9.94
CA LEU A 64 -0.27 10.63 -10.20
C LEU A 64 -0.17 10.32 -11.69
N THR A 65 1.02 10.47 -12.26
CA THR A 65 1.31 10.11 -13.64
C THR A 65 1.67 8.62 -13.75
N ARG A 66 1.69 8.10 -14.98
CA ARG A 66 2.22 6.75 -15.25
C ARG A 66 3.66 6.57 -14.74
N SER A 67 4.49 7.60 -14.81
CA SER A 67 5.87 7.55 -14.32
C SER A 67 5.91 7.40 -12.79
N ASP A 68 5.00 8.05 -12.08
CA ASP A 68 4.89 7.95 -10.62
C ASP A 68 4.49 6.53 -10.20
N TRP A 69 3.52 5.94 -10.89
CA TRP A 69 3.14 4.54 -10.67
C TRP A 69 4.27 3.55 -10.96
N ASN A 70 5.07 3.79 -11.99
CA ASN A 70 6.25 2.97 -12.28
C ASN A 70 7.26 3.01 -11.12
N ILE A 71 7.48 4.19 -10.54
CA ILE A 71 8.39 4.36 -9.41
C ILE A 71 7.86 3.62 -8.18
N ILE A 72 6.57 3.79 -7.86
CA ILE A 72 5.92 3.10 -6.73
C ILE A 72 6.01 1.57 -6.90
N ASN A 73 5.72 1.06 -8.10
CA ASN A 73 5.85 -0.36 -8.43
C ASN A 73 7.28 -0.87 -8.20
N LEU A 74 8.28 -0.16 -8.72
CA LEU A 74 9.67 -0.56 -8.60
C LEU A 74 10.13 -0.61 -7.13
N ILE A 75 9.73 0.38 -6.32
CA ILE A 75 10.01 0.39 -4.88
C ILE A 75 9.39 -0.83 -4.21
N PHE A 76 8.14 -1.14 -4.53
CA PHE A 76 7.44 -2.28 -3.96
C PHE A 76 8.12 -3.60 -4.34
N GLU A 77 8.34 -3.85 -5.63
CA GLU A 77 8.98 -5.07 -6.15
C GLU A 77 10.36 -5.29 -5.52
N ASN A 78 11.18 -4.25 -5.42
CA ASN A 78 12.52 -4.33 -4.82
C ASN A 78 12.51 -4.72 -3.33
N ASN A 79 11.42 -4.42 -2.62
CA ASN A 79 11.25 -4.70 -1.20
C ASN A 79 10.34 -5.89 -0.89
N ASN A 80 9.70 -6.48 -1.90
CA ASN A 80 8.79 -7.62 -1.77
C ASN A 80 9.53 -8.95 -1.57
N LYS A 81 10.19 -9.10 -0.43
CA LYS A 81 11.06 -10.23 -0.08
C LYS A 81 10.89 -10.62 1.39
N LYS A 82 11.08 -11.90 1.71
CA LYS A 82 10.71 -12.55 2.98
C LYS A 82 11.00 -11.73 4.25
N ASP A 83 12.17 -11.12 4.36
CA ASP A 83 12.58 -10.41 5.59
C ASP A 83 12.05 -8.97 5.68
N SER A 84 11.44 -8.48 4.61
CA SER A 84 10.80 -7.17 4.52
C SER A 84 9.27 -7.25 4.56
N VAL A 85 8.68 -8.44 4.53
CA VAL A 85 7.22 -8.62 4.44
C VAL A 85 6.61 -9.00 5.78
N PHE A 86 5.50 -8.34 6.11
CA PHE A 86 4.72 -8.56 7.31
C PHE A 86 3.23 -8.57 6.97
N LEU A 87 2.42 -9.18 7.83
CA LEU A 87 0.97 -9.14 7.73
C LEU A 87 0.39 -8.39 8.94
N LEU A 88 -0.56 -7.51 8.66
CA LEU A 88 -1.34 -6.79 9.66
C LEU A 88 -2.82 -7.09 9.46
N ASN A 89 -3.44 -7.66 10.50
CA ASN A 89 -4.88 -7.91 10.54
C ASN A 89 -5.51 -6.82 11.40
N THR A 90 -6.21 -5.88 10.77
CA THR A 90 -6.92 -4.79 11.46
C THR A 90 -8.17 -4.42 10.67
N GLU A 91 -9.20 -3.95 11.36
CA GLU A 91 -10.40 -3.42 10.71
C GLU A 91 -10.19 -1.99 10.22
N LEU A 92 -9.36 -1.22 10.93
CA LEU A 92 -9.13 0.21 10.67
C LEU A 92 -7.66 0.57 10.80
N LEU A 93 -7.26 1.65 10.12
CA LEU A 93 -5.90 2.16 10.11
C LEU A 93 -5.94 3.69 10.27
N PHE A 94 -5.33 4.21 11.33
CA PHE A 94 -5.30 5.64 11.62
C PHE A 94 -4.07 6.03 12.45
N VAL A 95 -3.70 7.32 12.41
CA VAL A 95 -2.56 7.85 13.19
C VAL A 95 -2.85 7.71 14.70
N GLY A 96 -1.86 7.23 15.45
CA GLY A 96 -2.01 6.92 16.88
C GLY A 96 -2.50 5.51 17.18
N LEU A 97 -2.87 4.71 16.17
CA LEU A 97 -3.16 3.30 16.36
C LEU A 97 -1.89 2.52 16.73
N ASP A 98 -1.98 1.71 17.79
CA ASP A 98 -0.95 0.74 18.12
C ASP A 98 -1.19 -0.55 17.32
N ILE A 99 -0.18 -0.96 16.56
CA ILE A 99 -0.27 -2.15 15.71
C ILE A 99 0.75 -3.22 16.08
N ILE A 100 0.36 -4.47 15.83
CA ILE A 100 1.18 -5.66 16.00
C ILE A 100 1.27 -6.35 14.64
N PHE A 101 2.50 -6.53 14.17
CA PHE A 101 2.77 -7.26 12.93
C PHE A 101 2.96 -8.74 13.21
N SER A 102 2.43 -9.56 12.31
CA SER A 102 2.82 -10.96 12.19
C SER A 102 3.85 -11.12 11.08
N LYS A 103 4.85 -11.99 11.32
CA LYS A 103 5.86 -12.30 10.31
C LYS A 103 5.19 -13.09 9.18
N ALA A 104 5.41 -12.67 7.93
CA ALA A 104 4.94 -13.40 6.78
C ALA A 104 5.77 -14.68 6.54
N GLY A 105 5.10 -15.75 6.18
CA GLY A 105 5.70 -16.97 5.64
C GLY A 105 6.04 -16.80 4.14
N ASN A 106 6.80 -17.75 3.59
CA ASN A 106 7.12 -17.75 2.14
C ASN A 106 5.85 -17.86 1.28
N SER A 107 4.85 -18.59 1.74
CA SER A 107 3.56 -18.77 1.06
C SER A 107 2.72 -17.50 1.00
N ASP A 108 3.01 -16.54 1.88
CA ASP A 108 2.24 -15.31 2.01
C ASP A 108 2.79 -14.21 1.10
N ILE A 109 4.01 -14.39 0.58
CA ILE A 109 4.63 -13.48 -0.38
C ILE A 109 3.90 -13.62 -1.71
N ILE A 110 3.26 -12.54 -2.13
CA ILE A 110 2.52 -12.47 -3.39
C ILE A 110 3.17 -11.44 -4.31
N ASP A 111 3.19 -11.71 -5.61
CA ASP A 111 3.62 -10.73 -6.61
C ASP A 111 2.50 -9.70 -6.81
N ILE A 112 2.66 -8.51 -6.24
CA ILE A 112 1.70 -7.41 -6.39
C ILE A 112 2.24 -6.45 -7.45
N LYS A 113 1.43 -6.17 -8.47
CA LYS A 113 1.71 -5.18 -9.51
C LYS A 113 0.59 -4.14 -9.50
N PHE A 114 0.92 -2.88 -9.25
CA PHE A 114 -0.04 -1.79 -9.32
C PHE A 114 -0.31 -1.45 -10.79
N PRO A 115 -1.59 -1.29 -11.19
CA PRO A 115 -1.93 -0.94 -12.55
C PRO A 115 -1.41 0.46 -12.92
N PHE A 116 -0.96 0.61 -14.16
CA PHE A 116 -0.35 1.85 -14.68
C PHE A 116 -1.37 2.97 -14.96
N ASP A 117 -2.64 2.61 -15.14
CA ASP A 117 -3.73 3.53 -15.45
C ASP A 117 -4.96 3.15 -14.63
N ILE A 118 -4.96 3.66 -13.41
CA ILE A 118 -6.02 3.44 -12.43
C ILE A 118 -7.33 4.13 -12.82
N SER A 119 -7.29 5.09 -13.76
CA SER A 119 -8.50 5.76 -14.25
C SER A 119 -9.42 4.79 -15.01
N THR A 120 -8.87 3.72 -15.60
CA THR A 120 -9.63 2.65 -16.25
C THR A 120 -10.42 1.75 -15.29
N LEU A 121 -10.11 1.79 -13.99
CA LEU A 121 -10.91 1.11 -12.96
C LEU A 121 -12.11 1.96 -12.51
N TYR A 122 -12.07 3.28 -12.74
CA TYR A 122 -13.16 4.21 -12.44
C TYR A 122 -13.97 4.61 -13.68
N THR A 123 -13.65 4.09 -14.88
CA THR A 123 -14.58 4.11 -16.00
C THR A 123 -15.74 3.18 -15.68
N CYS A 124 -16.80 3.77 -15.13
CA CYS A 124 -18.07 3.14 -14.86
C CYS A 124 -18.48 2.22 -16.04
N PRO A 125 -18.80 0.93 -15.82
CA PRO A 125 -19.46 0.11 -16.82
C PRO A 125 -20.91 0.60 -16.94
N GLY A 126 -21.12 1.75 -17.61
CA GLY A 126 -22.40 2.43 -17.55
C GLY A 126 -22.61 3.68 -18.39
N ILE A 127 -21.64 4.14 -19.18
CA ILE A 127 -21.93 5.07 -20.29
C ILE A 127 -21.42 4.43 -21.57
N LYS A 128 -22.24 3.52 -22.11
CA LYS A 128 -22.34 3.39 -23.56
C LYS A 128 -23.17 4.57 -24.02
N ASP A 129 -22.56 5.39 -24.88
CA ASP A 129 -23.20 6.31 -25.81
C ASP A 129 -24.26 7.27 -25.22
N LEU A 130 -23.88 8.56 -25.13
CA LEU A 130 -24.69 9.70 -25.59
C LEU A 130 -23.80 10.94 -25.72
#